data_AF-A0A935BJN0-F1
#
_entry.id   AF-A0A935BJN0-F1
#
_cell.length_a   1.000
_cell.length_b   1.000
_cell.length_c   1.000
_cell.angle_alpha   90.00
_cell.angle_beta   90.00
_cell.angle_gamma   90.00
#
_symmetry.space_group_name_H-M   'P 1'
#
loop_
_entity.id
_entity.type
_entity.pdbx_description
1 polymer ?
#
loop_
_entity_poly.entity_id
_entity_poly.type
_entity_poly.pdbx_seq_one_letter_code
_entity_poly.pdbx_strand_id
1 'polypeptide(L)'
;MLKPAEYILNFDEMPYILAVANETMGLYRPSRGDGSMSPTDLMDRAEAAIMKYPIHAYETGFVALLILADWLIADQAGRHLLREQFQRIGLVIQEVEHAGH
;
A
#
# COMPACT_ATOMS: atom_id res chain seq x y z
N MET A 1 -1.52 4.15 -16.38
CA MET A 1 -0.43 3.85 -15.44
C MET A 1 -0.97 3.96 -14.02
N LEU A 2 -0.39 3.22 -13.09
CA LEU A 2 -0.75 3.27 -11.66
C LEU A 2 -0.30 4.60 -11.08
N LYS A 3 -1.02 5.12 -10.08
CA LYS A 3 -0.60 6.28 -9.32
C LYS A 3 -0.69 5.95 -7.82
N PRO A 4 0.35 5.35 -7.23
CA PRO A 4 0.32 4.92 -5.82
C PRO A 4 0.05 6.06 -4.84
N ALA A 5 0.51 7.27 -5.16
CA ALA A 5 0.20 8.45 -4.35
C ALA A 5 -1.31 8.73 -4.32
N GLU A 6 -2.03 8.57 -5.44
CA GLU A 6 -3.49 8.70 -5.47
C GLU A 6 -4.16 7.59 -4.66
N TYR A 7 -3.62 6.37 -4.66
CA TYR A 7 -4.14 5.28 -3.83
C TYR A 7 -4.15 5.66 -2.34
N ILE A 8 -3.04 6.20 -1.83
CA ILE A 8 -2.89 6.63 -0.44
C ILE A 8 -3.91 7.71 -0.06
N LEU A 9 -4.25 8.61 -0.99
CA LEU A 9 -5.19 9.70 -0.75
C LEU A 9 -6.66 9.24 -0.64
N ASN A 10 -6.96 7.95 -0.82
CA ASN A 10 -8.31 7.40 -0.63
C ASN A 10 -8.64 7.02 0.81
N PHE A 11 -7.73 7.27 1.76
CA PHE A 11 -7.90 6.92 3.17
C PHE A 11 -7.91 8.19 4.01
N ASP A 12 -9.01 8.43 4.73
CA ASP A 12 -9.14 9.56 5.65
C ASP A 12 -8.13 9.46 6.82
N GLU A 13 -7.94 8.24 7.31
CA GLU A 13 -6.90 7.88 8.27
C GLU A 13 -6.02 6.80 7.63
N MET A 14 -4.71 7.05 7.59
CA MET A 14 -3.76 6.15 6.96
C MET A 14 -3.55 4.91 7.83
N PRO A 15 -3.91 3.70 7.36
CA PRO A 15 -3.68 2.49 8.13
C PRO A 15 -2.18 2.29 8.42
N TYR A 16 -1.83 1.78 9.60
CA TYR A 16 -0.42 1.55 9.99
C TYR A 16 0.38 0.80 8.91
N ILE A 17 -0.18 -0.30 8.41
CA ILE A 17 0.43 -1.12 7.35
C ILE A 17 0.70 -0.33 6.06
N LEU A 18 -0.19 0.63 5.72
CA LEU A 18 0.00 1.52 4.57
C LEU A 18 1.08 2.56 4.84
N ALA A 19 1.15 3.09 6.07
CA ALA A 19 2.18 4.05 6.47
C ALA A 19 3.59 3.43 6.39
N VAL A 20 3.77 2.24 6.97
CA VAL A 20 5.04 1.48 6.88
C VAL A 20 5.43 1.24 5.43
N ALA A 21 4.51 0.71 4.62
CA ALA A 21 4.77 0.44 3.21
C ALA A 21 5.09 1.70 2.40
N ASN A 22 4.45 2.83 2.71
CA ASN A 22 4.75 4.11 2.07
C ASN A 22 6.16 4.60 2.43
N GLU A 23 6.58 4.44 3.69
CA GLU A 23 7.93 4.81 4.14
C GLU A 23 9.01 3.92 3.51
N THR A 24 8.78 2.60 3.42
CA THR A 24 9.75 1.65 2.85
C THR A 24 9.87 1.79 1.34
N MET A 25 8.75 1.96 0.63
CA MET A 25 8.73 2.06 -0.84
C MET A 25 8.87 3.49 -1.37
N GLY A 26 8.56 4.51 -0.57
CA GLY A 26 8.55 5.90 -1.03
C GLY A 26 7.41 6.22 -2.01
N LEU A 27 6.19 5.75 -1.73
CA LEU A 27 5.04 5.91 -2.63
C LEU A 27 4.55 7.36 -2.76
N TYR A 28 4.65 8.16 -1.69
CA TYR A 28 4.16 9.55 -1.65
C TYR A 28 5.15 10.58 -2.21
N ARG A 29 6.44 10.23 -2.35
CA ARG A 29 7.48 11.12 -2.89
C ARG A 29 7.97 10.61 -4.24
N PRO A 30 7.29 10.91 -5.35
CA PRO A 30 7.85 10.63 -6.67
C PRO A 30 9.10 11.50 -6.87
N SER A 31 10.26 10.86 -6.94
CA SER A 31 11.57 11.53 -6.98
C SER A 31 11.82 12.39 -8.22
N ARG A 32 10.94 12.36 -9.23
CA ARG A 32 10.84 13.23 -10.42
C ARG A 32 9.81 12.59 -11.37
N GLY A 33 8.81 13.33 -11.85
CA GLY A 33 7.80 12.82 -12.81
C GLY A 33 6.36 13.06 -12.34
N ASP A 34 5.38 12.57 -13.10
CA ASP A 34 3.94 12.71 -12.80
C ASP A 34 3.44 11.77 -11.68
N GLY A 35 4.36 11.03 -11.06
CA GLY A 35 4.08 10.07 -9.98
C GLY A 35 3.39 8.79 -10.45
N SER A 36 3.26 8.59 -11.76
CA SER A 36 2.75 7.36 -12.32
C SER A 36 3.84 6.28 -12.44
N MET A 37 3.45 5.02 -12.33
CA MET A 37 4.34 3.87 -12.50
C MET A 37 3.64 2.69 -13.18
N SER A 38 4.40 1.80 -13.82
CA SER A 38 3.83 0.56 -14.34
C SER A 38 3.63 -0.47 -13.21
N PRO A 39 2.77 -1.48 -13.40
CA PRO A 39 2.64 -2.61 -12.45
C PRO A 39 3.97 -3.29 -12.13
N THR A 40 4.83 -3.47 -13.14
CA THR A 40 6.16 -4.06 -12.96
C THR A 40 7.05 -3.17 -12.11
N ASP A 41 7.06 -1.85 -12.36
CA ASP A 41 7.86 -0.92 -11.55
C ASP A 41 7.44 -0.91 -10.07
N LEU A 42 6.14 -1.09 -9.79
CA LEU A 42 5.64 -1.20 -8.42
C LEU A 42 6.17 -2.46 -7.75
N MET A 43 6.15 -3.59 -8.46
CA MET A 43 6.65 -4.87 -7.94
C MET A 43 8.16 -4.85 -7.73
N ASP A 44 8.93 -4.33 -8.69
CA ASP A 44 10.39 -4.20 -8.58
C ASP A 44 10.76 -3.29 -7.40
N ARG A 45 9.99 -2.22 -7.19
CA ARG A 45 10.17 -1.32 -6.04
C ARG A 45 9.83 -2.00 -4.72
N ALA A 46 8.75 -2.77 -4.68
CA ALA A 46 8.37 -3.53 -3.50
C ALA A 46 9.45 -4.56 -3.15
N GLU A 47 9.97 -5.30 -4.15
CA GLU A 47 11.08 -6.24 -3.96
C GLU A 47 12.34 -5.54 -3.44
N ALA A 48 12.74 -4.42 -4.05
CA ALA A 48 13.89 -3.64 -3.57
C ALA A 48 13.70 -3.14 -2.13
N ALA A 49 12.50 -2.70 -1.77
CA ALA A 49 12.16 -2.27 -0.41
C ALA A 49 12.19 -3.44 0.59
N ILE A 50 11.68 -4.61 0.21
CA ILE A 50 11.72 -5.84 1.01
C ILE A 50 13.17 -6.27 1.27
N MET A 51 14.03 -6.26 0.24
CA MET A 51 15.45 -6.61 0.38
C MET A 51 16.20 -5.63 1.29
N LYS A 52 15.79 -4.36 1.31
CA LYS A 52 16.37 -3.32 2.17
C LYS A 52 15.83 -3.34 3.60
N TYR A 53 14.54 -3.67 3.78
CA TYR A 53 13.81 -3.64 5.04
C TYR A 53 13.00 -4.94 5.24
N PRO A 54 13.65 -6.09 5.43
CA PRO A 54 12.99 -7.39 5.45
C PRO A 54 11.98 -7.56 6.59
N ILE A 55 12.14 -6.81 7.68
CA ILE A 55 11.19 -6.79 8.80
C ILE A 55 9.80 -6.28 8.39
N HIS A 56 9.72 -5.48 7.34
CA HIS A 56 8.48 -4.90 6.81
C HIS A 56 8.02 -5.58 5.52
N ALA A 57 8.46 -6.81 5.29
CA ALA A 57 8.19 -7.51 4.03
C ALA A 57 6.70 -7.77 3.82
N TYR A 58 6.00 -8.06 4.91
CA TYR A 58 4.56 -8.31 4.90
C TYR A 58 3.79 -7.05 4.50
N GLU A 59 4.06 -5.92 5.16
CA GLU A 59 3.42 -4.63 4.91
C GLU A 59 3.68 -4.16 3.48
N THR A 60 4.95 -4.23 3.07
CA THR A 60 5.40 -3.81 1.74
C THR A 60 4.75 -4.65 0.64
N GLY A 61 4.82 -5.98 0.75
CA GLY A 61 4.26 -6.89 -0.24
C GLY A 61 2.74 -6.82 -0.29
N PHE A 62 2.07 -6.77 0.86
CA PHE A 62 0.61 -6.71 0.92
C PHE A 62 0.06 -5.42 0.30
N VAL A 63 0.66 -4.27 0.63
CA VAL A 63 0.25 -2.98 0.05
C VAL A 63 0.50 -2.92 -1.45
N ALA A 64 1.65 -3.43 -1.93
CA ALA A 64 1.92 -3.49 -3.37
C ALA A 64 0.86 -4.30 -4.12
N LEU A 65 0.50 -5.48 -3.60
CA LEU A 65 -0.56 -6.32 -4.17
C LEU A 65 -1.94 -5.65 -4.11
N LEU A 66 -2.25 -4.92 -3.03
CA LEU A 66 -3.51 -4.19 -2.91
C LEU A 66 -3.63 -3.04 -3.90
N ILE A 67 -2.55 -2.29 -4.14
CA ILE A 67 -2.52 -1.23 -5.16
C ILE A 67 -2.76 -1.83 -6.56
N LEU A 68 -2.16 -2.99 -6.85
CA LEU A 68 -2.40 -3.70 -8.11
C LEU A 68 -3.84 -4.16 -8.23
N ALA A 69 -4.39 -4.77 -7.18
CA ALA A 69 -5.77 -5.23 -7.16
C ALA A 69 -6.76 -4.07 -7.36
N ASP A 70 -6.56 -2.95 -6.64
CA ASP A 70 -7.39 -1.75 -6.77
C ASP A 70 -7.41 -1.22 -8.20
N TRP A 71 -6.25 -1.21 -8.87
CA TRP A 71 -6.14 -0.77 -10.25
C TRP A 71 -6.82 -1.70 -11.27
N LEU A 72 -6.81 -3.01 -11.01
CA LEU A 72 -7.41 -4.02 -11.88
C LEU A 72 -8.94 -4.09 -11.76
N ILE A 73 -9.51 -3.64 -10.63
CA ILE A 73 -10.96 -3.62 -10.45
C ILE A 73 -11.57 -2.49 -11.31
N ALA A 74 -12.45 -2.91 -12.23
CA ALA A 74 -13.02 -2.02 -13.24
C ALA A 74 -14.00 -1.00 -12.65
N ASP A 75 -14.80 -1.40 -11.67
CA ASP A 75 -15.87 -0.57 -11.11
C ASP A 75 -15.48 0.09 -9.77
N GLN A 76 -16.06 1.26 -9.53
CA GLN A 76 -15.74 2.04 -8.33
C GLN A 76 -16.23 1.38 -7.04
N ALA A 77 -17.31 0.60 -7.07
CA ALA A 77 -17.88 -0.02 -5.88
C ALA A 77 -16.97 -1.16 -5.38
N GLY A 78 -16.43 -1.98 -6.28
CA GLY A 78 -15.45 -3.02 -5.97
C GLY A 78 -14.15 -2.44 -5.42
N ARG A 79 -13.64 -1.34 -5.99
CA ARG A 79 -12.47 -0.62 -5.44
C ARG A 79 -12.73 -0.10 -4.04
N HIS A 80 -13.90 0.50 -3.81
CA HIS A 80 -14.28 0.99 -2.49
C HIS A 80 -14.35 -0.15 -1.47
N LEU A 81 -15.01 -1.26 -1.79
CA LEU A 81 -15.09 -2.43 -0.93
C LEU A 81 -13.70 -2.99 -0.59
N LEU A 82 -12.78 -3.08 -1.57
CA LEU A 82 -11.41 -3.52 -1.33
C LEU A 82 -10.70 -2.62 -0.30
N ARG A 83 -10.81 -1.30 -0.44
CA ARG A 83 -10.18 -0.32 0.46
C ARG A 83 -10.79 -0.38 1.87
N GLU A 84 -12.11 -0.53 1.99
CA GLU A 84 -12.76 -0.73 3.29
C GLU A 84 -12.27 -2.01 3.98
N GLN A 85 -12.17 -3.13 3.24
CA GLN A 85 -11.65 -4.38 3.80
C GLN A 85 -10.19 -4.23 4.24
N PHE A 86 -9.36 -3.56 3.44
CA PHE A 86 -7.98 -3.27 3.80
C PHE A 86 -7.89 -2.43 5.09
N GLN A 87 -8.70 -1.38 5.23
CA GLN A 87 -8.74 -0.57 6.44
C GLN A 87 -9.11 -1.40 7.67
N ARG A 88 -10.14 -2.26 7.56
CA ARG A 88 -10.54 -3.17 8.64
C ARG A 88 -9.42 -4.14 9.04
N ILE A 89 -8.74 -4.73 8.05
CA ILE A 89 -7.60 -5.63 8.30
C ILE A 89 -6.48 -4.88 9.02
N GLY A 90 -6.15 -3.66 8.56
CA GLY A 90 -5.13 -2.82 9.19
C GLY A 90 -5.45 -2.51 10.66
N LEU A 91 -6.71 -2.18 10.97
CA LEU A 91 -7.16 -1.95 12.35
C LEU A 91 -7.00 -3.18 13.23
N VAL A 92 -7.43 -4.35 12.74
CA VAL A 92 -7.31 -5.62 13.50
C VAL A 92 -5.85 -5.96 13.79
N ILE A 93 -4.95 -5.78 12.82
CA ILE A 93 -3.52 -6.02 13.02
C ILE A 93 -2.97 -5.07 14.09
N GLN A 94 -3.29 -3.79 14.00
CA GLN A 94 -2.85 -2.78 14.95
C GLN A 94 -3.34 -3.08 16.37
N GLU A 95 -4.61 -3.47 16.54
CA GLU A 95 -5.18 -3.85 17.83
C GLU A 95 -4.42 -5.02 18.46
N VAL A 96 -4.09 -6.06 17.67
CA VAL A 96 -3.32 -7.22 18.14
C VAL A 96 -1.90 -6.83 18.57
N GLU A 97 -1.23 -5.98 17.79
CA GLU A 97 0.12 -5.50 18.14
C GLU A 97 0.13 -4.68 19.44
N HIS A 98 -0.90 -3.86 19.68
CA HIS A 98 -1.00 -3.05 20.90
C HIS A 98 -1.45 -3.85 22.12
N ALA A 99 -2.20 -4.94 21.95
CA ALA A 99 -2.65 -5.80 23.06
C ALA A 99 -1.58 -6.79 23.56
N GLY A 100 -0.50 -6.98 22.79
CA GLY A 100 0.64 -7.83 23.14
C GLY A 100 1.72 -7.17 24.01
N HIS A 101 1.51 -5.91 24.40
CA HIS A 101 2.38 -5.09 25.26
C HIS A 101 1.67 -4.66 26.55
#